data_AF-A0A6P0THS6-F1
#
_entry.id   AF-A0A6P0THS6-F1
#
_cell.length_a   1.000
_cell.length_b   1.000
_cell.length_c   1.000
_cell.angle_alpha   90.00
_cell.angle_beta   90.00
_cell.angle_gamma   90.00
#
_symmetry.space_group_name_H-M   'P 1'
#
loop_
_entity.id
_entity.type
_entity.pdbx_description
1 polymer ?
#
loop_
_entity_poly.entity_id
_entity_poly.type
_entity_poly.pdbx_seq_one_letter_code
_entity_poly.pdbx_strand_id
1 'polypeptide(L)'
;MDLFELYWFGAEWLKAWSLFVLIGILLFFFTQGKVQLNAQQGEWFSALGSQDTQRFWRAIILGLTGIVIVGFIEVAYSYARETLALQWRQWLTHHFLRKYFSNRAFYNLSYFNPDIDNPDQRIAEDIAIFCQRTFQFFLTIADSVIVVISFGLVLGSISTNLVLALALYTFLVYFLTFVFFGGPMKTLNFEKLKREADFRFGLVRIRENSESIAFYDGIEQEDRRARYLFQQVYDIFKRWIRWSEGYLRLFRFQFGYLPWIIPSIVLGP
;
A
#
# COMPACT_ATOMS: atom_id res chain seq x y z
N MET A 1 -21.44 0.12 19.31
CA MET A 1 -20.21 0.65 19.94
C MET A 1 -19.07 0.17 19.08
N ASP A 2 -18.51 1.09 18.30
CA ASP A 2 -17.54 0.75 17.26
C ASP A 2 -16.24 0.24 17.88
N LEU A 3 -15.60 -0.76 17.24
CA LEU A 3 -14.33 -1.35 17.69
C LEU A 3 -13.22 -0.29 17.88
N PHE A 4 -13.37 0.85 17.22
CA PHE A 4 -12.50 2.01 17.33
C PHE A 4 -12.67 2.74 18.68
N GLU A 5 -13.90 2.96 19.15
CA GLU A 5 -14.16 3.73 20.38
C GLU A 5 -13.60 3.04 21.63
N LEU A 6 -13.62 1.71 21.67
CA LEU A 6 -13.22 0.96 22.86
C LEU A 6 -11.71 1.01 23.18
N TYR A 7 -10.84 1.20 22.18
CA TYR A 7 -9.40 1.36 22.42
C TYR A 7 -9.03 2.82 22.72
N TRP A 8 -9.52 3.75 21.88
CA TRP A 8 -9.16 5.16 21.96
C TRP A 8 -9.75 5.90 23.17
N PHE A 9 -10.74 5.31 23.85
CA PHE A 9 -11.35 5.85 25.06
C PHE A 9 -11.28 4.88 26.26
N GLY A 10 -10.43 3.84 26.17
CA GLY A 10 -10.22 2.85 27.24
C GLY A 10 -9.25 3.33 28.34
N ALA A 11 -8.88 2.42 29.25
CA ALA A 11 -8.03 2.75 30.41
C ALA A 11 -6.63 3.31 30.08
N GLU A 12 -6.10 3.04 28.87
CA GLU A 12 -4.78 3.51 28.42
C GLU A 12 -4.84 4.58 27.32
N TRP A 13 -5.98 5.26 27.18
CA TRP A 13 -6.22 6.22 26.09
C TRP A 13 -5.14 7.32 26.00
N LEU A 14 -4.67 7.85 27.13
CA LEU A 14 -3.62 8.88 27.16
C LEU A 14 -2.32 8.40 26.52
N LYS A 15 -1.92 7.14 26.76
CA LYS A 15 -0.71 6.57 26.16
C LYS A 15 -0.88 6.42 24.65
N ALA A 16 -2.00 5.86 24.20
CA ALA A 16 -2.30 5.69 22.78
C ALA A 16 -2.34 7.04 22.02
N TRP A 17 -3.00 8.06 22.59
CA TRP A 17 -3.05 9.40 22.01
C TRP A 17 -1.68 10.10 22.03
N SER A 18 -0.90 9.95 23.10
CA SER A 18 0.45 10.52 23.16
C SER A 18 1.37 9.95 22.08
N LEU A 19 1.35 8.62 21.88
CA LEU A 19 2.08 7.96 20.80
C LEU A 19 1.59 8.38 19.42
N PHE A 20 0.27 8.50 19.23
CA PHE A 20 -0.31 8.94 17.96
C PHE A 20 0.11 10.37 17.60
N VAL A 21 0.07 11.30 18.56
CA VAL A 21 0.54 12.69 18.37
C VAL A 21 2.03 12.71 18.09
N LEU A 22 2.83 11.93 18.83
CA LEU A 22 4.27 11.80 18.58
C LEU A 22 4.55 11.30 17.17
N ILE A 23 3.82 10.29 16.69
CA ILE A 23 3.92 9.79 15.30
C ILE A 23 3.61 10.89 14.30
N GLY A 24 2.57 11.70 14.54
CA GLY A 24 2.24 12.84 13.67
C GLY A 24 3.35 13.89 13.61
N ILE A 25 3.95 14.21 14.75
CA ILE A 25 5.11 15.14 14.83
C ILE A 25 6.32 14.56 14.10
N LEU A 26 6.67 13.31 14.38
CA LEU A 26 7.80 12.62 13.75
C LEU A 26 7.59 12.49 12.24
N LEU A 27 6.37 12.19 11.78
CA LEU A 27 6.02 12.16 10.36
C LEU A 27 6.29 13.51 9.70
N PHE A 28 5.80 14.60 10.32
CA PHE A 28 6.01 15.95 9.78
C PHE A 28 7.50 16.27 9.66
N PHE A 29 8.28 16.09 10.73
CA PHE A 29 9.72 16.37 10.72
C PHE A 29 10.49 15.46 9.78
N PHE A 30 10.14 14.18 9.70
CA PHE A 30 10.74 13.25 8.75
C PHE A 30 10.52 13.73 7.31
N THR A 31 9.30 14.14 6.99
CA THR A 31 8.97 14.59 5.64
C THR A 31 9.57 15.95 5.30
N GLN A 32 9.60 16.90 6.22
CA GLN A 32 10.37 18.14 6.03
C GLN A 32 11.87 17.86 5.87
N GLY A 33 12.41 16.92 6.63
CA GLY A 33 13.78 16.45 6.50
C GLY A 33 14.10 15.93 5.10
N LYS A 34 13.24 15.08 4.53
CA LYS A 34 13.36 14.59 3.14
C LYS A 34 13.37 15.74 2.13
N VAL A 35 12.47 16.72 2.30
CA VAL A 35 12.36 17.90 1.41
C VAL A 35 13.63 18.75 1.48
N GLN A 36 14.13 19.01 2.68
CA GLN A 36 15.37 19.79 2.87
C GLN A 36 16.59 19.07 2.30
N LEU A 37 16.70 17.75 2.49
CA LEU A 37 17.76 16.95 1.88
C LEU A 37 17.70 17.00 0.35
N ASN A 38 16.50 16.96 -0.23
CA ASN A 38 16.33 17.13 -1.67
C ASN A 38 16.73 18.54 -2.15
N ALA A 39 16.41 19.59 -1.39
CA ALA A 39 16.83 20.96 -1.69
C ALA A 39 18.37 21.13 -1.61
N GLN A 40 19.03 20.54 -0.61
CA GLN A 40 20.50 20.48 -0.55
C GLN A 40 21.08 19.72 -1.73
N GLN A 41 20.36 18.68 -2.19
CA GLN A 41 20.68 17.99 -3.43
C GLN A 41 20.47 18.85 -4.69
N GLY A 42 19.67 19.91 -4.66
CA GLY A 42 19.70 20.91 -5.74
C GLY A 42 20.95 21.79 -5.65
N GLU A 43 21.21 22.30 -4.45
CA GLU A 43 22.29 23.28 -4.19
C GLU A 43 23.68 22.73 -4.49
N TRP A 44 23.98 21.47 -4.13
CA TRP A 44 25.31 20.90 -4.41
C TRP A 44 25.62 20.76 -5.92
N PHE A 45 24.61 20.56 -6.79
CA PHE A 45 24.74 20.44 -8.23
C PHE A 45 24.84 21.84 -8.84
N SER A 46 24.08 22.81 -8.30
CA SER A 46 24.18 24.22 -8.67
C SER A 46 25.56 24.81 -8.33
N ALA A 47 26.07 24.53 -7.13
CA ALA A 47 27.39 24.96 -6.68
C ALA A 47 28.51 24.31 -7.51
N LEU A 48 28.38 23.01 -7.82
CA LEU A 48 29.32 22.31 -8.70
C LEU A 48 29.32 22.91 -10.12
N GLY A 49 28.14 23.19 -10.68
CA GLY A 49 28.01 23.81 -12.01
C GLY A 49 28.53 25.24 -12.08
N SER A 50 28.39 26.01 -11.00
CA SER A 50 28.93 27.37 -10.89
C SER A 50 30.39 27.43 -10.43
N GLN A 51 31.03 26.27 -10.21
CA GLN A 51 32.40 26.14 -9.69
C GLN A 51 32.64 26.86 -8.35
N ASP A 52 31.58 27.08 -7.55
CA ASP A 52 31.69 27.70 -6.23
C ASP A 52 32.04 26.64 -5.18
N THR A 53 33.33 26.59 -4.85
CA THR A 53 33.88 25.61 -3.89
C THR A 53 33.32 25.79 -2.48
N GLN A 54 33.06 27.02 -2.04
CA GLN A 54 32.60 27.29 -0.68
C GLN A 54 31.14 26.87 -0.52
N ARG A 55 30.28 27.20 -1.49
CA ARG A 55 28.88 26.75 -1.51
C ARG A 55 28.78 25.24 -1.58
N PHE A 56 29.62 24.60 -2.41
CA PHE A 56 29.63 23.15 -2.56
C PHE A 56 29.91 22.43 -1.25
N TRP A 57 31.02 22.75 -0.57
CA TRP A 57 31.36 22.10 0.70
C TRP A 57 30.36 22.39 1.80
N ARG A 58 29.79 23.60 1.84
CA ARG A 58 28.72 23.93 2.78
C ARG A 58 27.48 23.06 2.55
N ALA A 59 27.04 22.90 1.30
CA ALA A 59 25.90 22.06 0.95
C ALA A 59 26.14 20.58 1.29
N ILE A 60 27.36 20.07 1.05
CA ILE A 60 27.75 18.70 1.39
C ILE A 60 27.71 18.48 2.91
N ILE A 61 28.30 19.37 3.71
CA ILE A 61 28.33 19.22 5.18
C ILE A 61 26.92 19.29 5.77
N LEU A 62 26.09 20.24 5.29
CA LEU A 62 24.70 20.35 5.71
C LEU A 62 23.88 19.13 5.28
N GLY A 63 24.10 18.62 4.07
CA GLY A 63 23.47 17.40 3.57
C GLY A 63 23.82 16.18 4.41
N LEU A 64 25.11 15.94 4.69
CA LEU A 64 25.57 14.82 5.52
C LEU A 64 25.03 14.91 6.96
N THR A 65 25.06 16.09 7.56
CA THR A 65 24.50 16.32 8.89
C THR A 65 22.99 16.07 8.90
N GLY A 66 22.30 16.56 7.86
CA GLY A 66 20.87 16.33 7.65
C GLY A 66 20.54 14.85 7.51
N ILE A 67 21.34 14.06 6.78
CA ILE A 67 21.11 12.62 6.61
C ILE A 67 21.12 11.91 7.95
N VAL A 68 22.08 12.22 8.82
CA VAL A 68 22.17 11.62 10.16
C VAL A 68 20.93 11.98 10.99
N ILE A 69 20.57 13.26 11.06
CA ILE A 69 19.41 13.73 11.83
C ILE A 69 18.11 13.11 11.32
N VAL A 70 17.88 13.16 10.00
CA VAL A 70 16.68 12.60 9.37
C VAL A 70 16.61 11.09 9.54
N GLY A 71 17.76 10.39 9.50
CA GLY A 71 17.84 8.96 9.79
C GLY A 71 17.38 8.61 11.21
N PHE A 72 17.81 9.37 12.22
CA PHE A 72 17.31 9.17 13.59
C PHE A 72 15.81 9.42 13.72
N ILE A 73 15.29 10.44 13.03
CA ILE A 73 13.85 10.75 13.03
C ILE A 73 13.07 9.63 12.33
N GLU A 74 13.59 9.08 11.22
CA GLU A 74 12.98 7.95 10.50
C GLU A 74 12.88 6.71 11.39
N VAL A 75 13.97 6.36 12.08
CA VAL A 75 13.99 5.21 13.00
C VAL A 75 13.02 5.44 14.15
N ALA A 76 12.99 6.63 14.75
CA ALA A 76 12.05 6.96 15.82
C ALA A 76 10.58 6.90 15.34
N TYR A 77 10.29 7.44 14.15
CA TYR A 77 8.98 7.41 13.52
C TYR A 77 8.52 5.96 13.28
N SER A 78 9.38 5.15 12.66
CA SER A 78 9.12 3.75 12.34
C SER A 78 8.88 2.94 13.61
N TYR A 79 9.74 3.11 14.62
CA TYR A 79 9.62 2.43 15.91
C TYR A 79 8.31 2.80 16.63
N ALA A 80 7.97 4.09 16.69
CA ALA A 80 6.73 4.54 17.33
C ALA A 80 5.49 3.99 16.60
N ARG A 81 5.51 3.96 15.27
CA ARG A 81 4.43 3.41 14.43
C ARG A 81 4.22 1.92 14.69
N GLU A 82 5.27 1.11 14.62
CA GLU A 82 5.17 -0.34 14.85
C GLU A 82 4.75 -0.63 16.31
N THR A 83 5.23 0.15 17.27
CA THR A 83 4.84 0.02 18.68
C THR A 83 3.34 0.28 18.87
N LEU A 84 2.80 1.34 18.30
CA LEU A 84 1.37 1.65 18.39
C LEU A 84 0.52 0.55 17.72
N ALA A 85 0.94 0.06 16.55
CA ALA A 85 0.26 -1.03 15.87
C ALA A 85 0.24 -2.32 16.70
N LEU A 86 1.35 -2.65 17.38
CA LEU A 86 1.45 -3.80 18.26
C LEU A 86 0.57 -3.66 19.52
N GLN A 87 0.56 -2.48 20.15
CA GLN A 87 -0.30 -2.22 21.32
C GLN A 87 -1.78 -2.35 20.95
N TRP A 88 -2.16 -1.82 19.79
CA TRP A 88 -3.53 -1.95 19.32
C TRP A 88 -3.90 -3.39 18.99
N ARG A 89 -3.00 -4.15 18.33
CA ARG A 89 -3.16 -5.58 18.10
C ARG A 89 -3.34 -6.33 19.41
N GLN A 90 -2.48 -6.08 20.39
CA GLN A 90 -2.56 -6.70 21.71
C GLN A 90 -3.94 -6.47 22.31
N TRP A 91 -4.39 -5.21 22.36
CA TRP A 91 -5.69 -4.88 22.92
C TRP A 91 -6.84 -5.57 22.17
N LEU A 92 -6.84 -5.52 20.83
CA LEU A 92 -7.91 -6.06 19.99
C LEU A 92 -7.98 -7.59 20.10
N THR A 93 -6.83 -8.27 20.07
CA THR A 93 -6.75 -9.72 20.28
C THR A 93 -7.27 -10.10 21.67
N HIS A 94 -6.89 -9.40 22.75
CA HIS A 94 -7.43 -9.69 24.08
C HIS A 94 -8.94 -9.48 24.16
N HIS A 95 -9.47 -8.44 23.51
CA HIS A 95 -10.91 -8.19 23.45
C HIS A 95 -11.66 -9.32 22.74
N PHE A 96 -11.17 -9.78 21.58
CA PHE A 96 -11.79 -10.89 20.86
C PHE A 96 -11.63 -12.22 21.59
N LEU A 97 -10.48 -12.50 22.21
CA LEU A 97 -10.29 -13.71 23.02
C LEU A 97 -11.26 -13.76 24.20
N ARG A 98 -11.46 -12.64 24.91
CA ARG A 98 -12.46 -12.58 26.00
C ARG A 98 -13.86 -12.91 25.51
N LYS A 99 -14.26 -12.43 24.33
CA LYS A 99 -15.55 -12.77 23.72
C LYS A 99 -15.61 -14.21 23.20
N TYR A 100 -14.51 -14.73 22.68
CA TYR A 100 -14.43 -16.08 22.15
C TYR A 100 -14.57 -17.14 23.26
N PHE A 101 -13.98 -16.88 24.43
CA PHE A 101 -14.09 -17.76 25.60
C PHE A 101 -15.31 -17.49 26.48
N SER A 102 -16.04 -16.39 26.30
CA SER A 102 -17.24 -16.12 27.08
C SER A 102 -18.39 -17.02 26.65
N ASN A 103 -19.19 -17.50 27.62
CA ASN A 103 -20.42 -18.28 27.38
C ASN A 103 -20.26 -19.47 26.42
N ARG A 104 -19.07 -20.09 26.37
CA ARG A 104 -18.73 -21.19 25.44
C ARG A 104 -18.93 -20.79 23.96
N ALA A 105 -18.74 -19.52 23.62
CA ALA A 105 -18.90 -19.01 22.26
C ALA A 105 -18.02 -19.75 21.26
N PHE A 106 -16.80 -20.15 21.63
CA PHE A 106 -15.93 -21.01 20.81
C PHE A 106 -16.64 -22.29 20.33
N TYR A 107 -17.38 -22.97 21.21
CA TYR A 107 -18.14 -24.18 20.86
C TYR A 107 -19.35 -23.84 19.99
N ASN A 108 -20.07 -22.78 20.35
CA ASN A 108 -21.28 -22.38 19.63
C ASN A 108 -21.00 -21.88 18.21
N LEU A 109 -19.84 -21.23 18.01
CA LEU A 109 -19.38 -20.80 16.68
C LEU A 109 -19.06 -22.00 15.81
N SER A 110 -18.31 -22.98 16.34
CA SER A 110 -17.95 -24.18 15.57
C SER A 110 -19.12 -25.10 15.25
N TYR A 111 -20.15 -25.18 16.12
CA TYR A 111 -21.21 -26.18 15.99
C TYR A 111 -22.55 -25.61 15.51
N PHE A 112 -22.90 -24.37 15.87
CA PHE A 112 -24.21 -23.79 15.58
C PHE A 112 -24.17 -22.64 14.56
N ASN A 113 -22.98 -22.18 14.15
CA ASN A 113 -22.84 -21.08 13.17
C ASN A 113 -21.83 -21.46 12.06
N PRO A 114 -22.14 -22.45 11.21
CA PRO A 114 -21.26 -22.89 10.13
C PRO A 114 -20.94 -21.80 9.09
N ASP A 115 -21.71 -20.71 9.06
CA ASP A 115 -21.45 -19.57 8.18
C ASP A 115 -20.19 -18.76 8.58
N ILE A 116 -19.73 -18.89 9.83
CA ILE A 116 -18.51 -18.22 10.32
C ILE A 116 -17.34 -19.20 10.23
N ASP A 117 -16.69 -19.19 9.07
CA ASP A 117 -15.53 -20.06 8.83
C ASP A 117 -14.25 -19.53 9.50
N ASN A 118 -13.45 -20.46 10.02
CA ASN A 118 -12.11 -20.29 10.62
C ASN A 118 -11.97 -19.14 11.65
N PRO A 119 -12.71 -19.15 12.77
CA PRO A 119 -12.66 -18.09 13.78
C PRO A 119 -11.27 -17.94 14.44
N ASP A 120 -10.50 -19.02 14.53
CA ASP A 120 -9.11 -19.06 14.97
C ASP A 120 -8.19 -18.27 14.02
N GLN A 121 -8.31 -18.47 12.71
CA GLN A 121 -7.56 -17.72 11.70
C GLN A 121 -7.89 -16.22 11.79
N ARG A 122 -9.16 -15.86 11.95
CA ARG A 122 -9.58 -14.45 12.08
C ARG A 122 -8.94 -13.77 13.29
N ILE A 123 -8.87 -14.46 14.43
CA ILE A 123 -8.28 -13.90 15.65
C ILE A 123 -6.74 -13.80 15.52
N ALA A 124 -6.09 -14.80 14.92
CA ALA A 124 -4.64 -14.87 14.83
C ALA A 124 -4.05 -13.96 13.73
N GLU A 125 -4.64 -13.98 12.54
CA GLU A 125 -4.12 -13.36 11.32
C GLU A 125 -4.87 -12.07 10.98
N ASP A 126 -6.20 -12.12 10.86
CA ASP A 126 -6.96 -10.96 10.36
C ASP A 126 -6.87 -9.76 11.28
N ILE A 127 -6.90 -9.96 12.61
CA ILE A 127 -6.69 -8.88 13.58
C ILE A 127 -5.31 -8.22 13.40
N ALA A 128 -4.27 -9.02 13.18
CA ALA A 128 -2.92 -8.51 12.98
C ALA A 128 -2.83 -7.66 11.70
N ILE A 129 -3.37 -8.20 10.60
CA ILE A 129 -3.42 -7.54 9.30
C ILE A 129 -4.23 -6.24 9.39
N PHE A 130 -5.38 -6.29 10.05
CA PHE A 130 -6.27 -5.14 10.23
C PHE A 130 -5.56 -4.00 10.97
N CYS A 131 -4.95 -4.28 12.13
CA CYS A 131 -4.26 -3.29 12.93
C CYS A 131 -3.09 -2.64 12.15
N GLN A 132 -2.27 -3.45 11.50
CA GLN A 132 -1.12 -2.95 10.76
C GLN A 132 -1.53 -2.14 9.52
N ARG A 133 -2.43 -2.68 8.68
CA ARG A 133 -2.80 -2.04 7.41
C ARG A 133 -3.60 -0.77 7.61
N THR A 134 -4.46 -0.72 8.63
CA THR A 134 -5.31 0.47 8.88
C THR A 134 -4.45 1.67 9.26
N PHE A 135 -3.51 1.50 10.20
CA PHE A 135 -2.59 2.56 10.59
C PHE A 135 -1.66 2.96 9.44
N GLN A 136 -1.10 1.98 8.74
CA GLN A 136 -0.22 2.24 7.60
C GLN A 136 -0.95 3.04 6.51
N PHE A 137 -2.20 2.69 6.21
CA PHE A 137 -3.01 3.38 5.20
C PHE A 137 -3.24 4.86 5.58
N PHE A 138 -3.69 5.12 6.82
CA PHE A 138 -3.92 6.48 7.28
C PHE A 138 -2.64 7.34 7.26
N LEU A 139 -1.54 6.81 7.78
CA LEU A 139 -0.25 7.50 7.80
C LEU A 139 0.31 7.72 6.40
N THR A 140 0.07 6.81 5.46
CA THR A 140 0.49 6.96 4.07
C THR A 140 -0.26 8.11 3.39
N ILE A 141 -1.57 8.25 3.65
CA ILE A 141 -2.34 9.39 3.15
C ILE A 141 -1.82 10.69 3.76
N ALA A 142 -1.61 10.74 5.07
CA ALA A 142 -1.07 11.91 5.76
C ALA A 142 0.31 12.30 5.20
N ASP A 143 1.23 11.34 5.05
CA ASP A 143 2.55 11.57 4.44
C ASP A 143 2.40 12.13 3.02
N SER A 144 1.54 11.51 2.20
CA SER A 144 1.32 11.94 0.81
C SER A 144 0.84 13.39 0.72
N VAL A 145 -0.07 13.81 1.59
CA VAL A 145 -0.56 15.20 1.65
C VAL A 145 0.57 16.15 2.05
N ILE A 146 1.33 15.83 3.09
CA ILE A 146 2.45 16.66 3.54
C ILE A 146 3.51 16.77 2.44
N VAL A 147 3.85 15.66 1.77
CA VAL A 147 4.79 15.62 0.64
C VAL A 147 4.33 16.53 -0.48
N VAL A 148 3.07 16.42 -0.93
CA VAL A 148 2.53 17.25 -2.03
C VAL A 148 2.55 18.73 -1.68
N ILE A 149 2.14 19.10 -0.46
CA ILE A 149 2.16 20.49 -0.01
C ILE A 149 3.60 21.00 0.08
N SER A 150 4.51 20.25 0.69
CA SER A 150 5.88 20.70 0.96
C SER A 150 6.67 20.85 -0.33
N PHE A 151 6.64 19.86 -1.22
CA PHE A 151 7.30 19.97 -2.52
C PHE A 151 6.61 20.99 -3.42
N GLY A 152 5.27 21.11 -3.35
CA GLY A 152 4.53 22.15 -4.07
C GLY A 152 4.96 23.56 -3.66
N LEU A 153 5.17 23.81 -2.37
CA LEU A 153 5.65 25.09 -1.85
C LEU A 153 7.10 25.37 -2.27
N VAL A 154 8.00 24.39 -2.15
CA VAL A 154 9.40 24.52 -2.61
C VAL A 154 9.43 24.85 -4.09
N LEU A 155 8.69 24.10 -4.91
CA LEU A 155 8.68 24.30 -6.35
C LEU A 155 8.02 25.65 -6.74
N GLY A 156 6.96 26.04 -6.03
CA GLY A 156 6.29 27.34 -6.22
C GLY A 156 7.19 28.52 -5.86
N SER A 157 8.11 28.36 -4.92
CA SER A 157 9.12 29.39 -4.61
C SER A 157 10.14 29.59 -5.74
N ILE A 158 10.32 28.57 -6.60
CA ILE A 158 11.20 28.63 -7.77
C ILE A 158 10.43 29.17 -8.99
N SER A 159 9.29 28.56 -9.32
CA SER A 159 8.46 28.96 -10.46
C SER A 159 7.03 28.45 -10.35
N THR A 160 6.06 29.37 -10.27
CA THR A 160 4.62 29.04 -10.31
C THR A 160 4.23 28.36 -11.62
N ASN A 161 4.84 28.75 -12.75
CA ASN A 161 4.56 28.13 -14.05
C ASN A 161 4.96 26.65 -14.07
N LEU A 162 6.06 26.31 -13.39
CA LEU A 162 6.52 24.93 -13.27
C LEU A 162 5.54 24.07 -12.46
N VAL A 163 5.01 24.61 -11.35
CA VAL A 163 3.98 23.94 -10.55
C VAL A 163 2.73 23.66 -11.39
N LEU A 164 2.23 24.66 -12.13
CA LEU A 164 1.06 24.50 -12.99
C LEU A 164 1.29 23.49 -14.11
N ALA A 165 2.46 23.52 -14.75
CA ALA A 165 2.81 22.57 -15.80
C ALA A 165 2.85 21.13 -15.28
N LEU A 166 3.46 20.89 -14.13
CA LEU A 166 3.51 19.56 -13.52
C LEU A 166 2.15 19.10 -12.98
N ALA A 167 1.32 20.02 -12.46
CA ALA A 167 -0.04 19.70 -12.01
C ALA A 167 -0.92 19.29 -13.21
N LEU A 168 -0.87 20.04 -14.31
CA LEU A 168 -1.59 19.72 -15.54
C LEU A 168 -1.11 18.40 -16.14
N TYR A 169 0.22 18.20 -16.19
CA TYR A 169 0.82 16.94 -16.63
C TYR A 169 0.31 15.76 -15.79
N THR A 170 0.37 15.88 -14.47
CA THR A 170 -0.06 14.84 -13.53
C THR A 170 -1.53 14.52 -13.72
N PHE A 171 -2.39 15.56 -13.79
CA PHE A 171 -3.81 15.40 -14.06
C PHE A 171 -4.07 14.67 -15.38
N LEU A 172 -3.38 15.06 -16.47
CA LEU A 172 -3.53 14.43 -17.78
C LEU A 172 -3.12 12.95 -17.75
N VAL A 173 -2.00 12.61 -17.11
CA VAL A 173 -1.55 11.21 -16.99
C VAL A 173 -2.55 10.37 -16.22
N TYR A 174 -3.06 10.86 -15.08
CA TYR A 174 -4.08 10.15 -14.31
C TYR A 174 -5.40 10.02 -15.07
N PHE A 175 -5.84 11.08 -15.75
CA PHE A 175 -7.05 11.07 -16.56
C PHE A 175 -6.95 10.05 -17.69
N LEU A 176 -5.86 10.07 -18.46
CA LEU A 176 -5.61 9.09 -19.52
C LEU A 176 -5.53 7.67 -18.95
N THR A 177 -4.85 7.48 -17.81
CA THR A 177 -4.77 6.17 -17.15
C THR A 177 -6.17 5.65 -16.79
N PHE A 178 -7.00 6.49 -16.20
CA PHE A 178 -8.35 6.14 -15.78
C PHE A 178 -9.24 5.79 -16.99
N VAL A 179 -9.25 6.62 -18.02
CA VAL A 179 -10.08 6.44 -19.22
C VAL A 179 -9.68 5.20 -20.02
N PHE A 180 -8.38 5.01 -20.27
CA PHE A 180 -7.91 3.94 -21.16
C PHE A 180 -7.69 2.60 -20.45
N PHE A 181 -7.30 2.61 -19.17
CA PHE A 181 -6.93 1.37 -18.46
C PHE A 181 -7.88 1.01 -17.33
N GLY A 182 -8.64 1.95 -16.76
CA GLY A 182 -9.48 1.71 -15.58
C GLY A 182 -10.55 0.64 -15.80
N GLY A 183 -11.34 0.77 -16.86
CA GLY A 183 -12.40 -0.19 -17.21
C GLY A 183 -11.85 -1.59 -17.55
N PRO A 184 -10.98 -1.72 -18.58
CA PRO A 184 -10.42 -3.01 -18.98
C PRO A 184 -9.70 -3.74 -17.85
N MET A 185 -8.89 -3.04 -17.05
CA MET A 185 -8.17 -3.67 -15.93
C MET A 185 -9.10 -4.19 -14.85
N LYS A 186 -10.13 -3.43 -14.49
CA LYS A 186 -11.11 -3.86 -13.49
C LYS A 186 -11.80 -5.14 -13.94
N THR A 187 -12.28 -5.17 -15.18
CA THR A 187 -12.96 -6.34 -15.75
C THR A 187 -12.03 -7.55 -15.81
N LEU A 188 -10.81 -7.40 -16.32
CA LEU A 188 -9.83 -8.48 -16.39
C LEU A 188 -9.45 -9.01 -15.00
N ASN A 189 -9.28 -8.13 -14.01
CA ASN A 189 -8.96 -8.55 -12.65
C ASN A 189 -10.12 -9.33 -12.01
N PHE A 190 -11.36 -8.88 -12.23
CA PHE A 190 -12.55 -9.61 -11.78
C PHE A 190 -12.67 -10.99 -12.46
N GLU A 191 -12.54 -11.04 -13.79
CA GLU A 191 -12.57 -12.31 -14.53
C GLU A 191 -11.47 -13.25 -14.07
N LYS A 192 -10.24 -12.75 -13.85
CA LYS A 192 -9.12 -13.54 -13.34
C LYS A 192 -9.46 -14.22 -12.01
N LEU A 193 -9.97 -13.45 -11.04
CA LEU A 193 -10.36 -13.98 -9.73
C LEU A 193 -11.50 -14.98 -9.85
N LYS A 194 -12.48 -14.71 -10.71
CA LYS A 194 -13.61 -15.62 -10.96
C LYS A 194 -13.14 -16.96 -11.54
N ARG A 195 -12.32 -16.94 -12.60
CA ARG A 195 -11.84 -18.19 -13.24
C ARG A 195 -10.94 -19.00 -12.31
N GLU A 196 -10.10 -18.34 -11.53
CA GLU A 196 -9.28 -19.00 -10.51
C GLU A 196 -10.15 -19.69 -9.44
N ALA A 197 -11.21 -19.00 -8.99
CA ALA A 197 -12.17 -19.57 -8.04
C ALA A 197 -12.94 -20.75 -8.64
N ASP A 198 -13.40 -20.65 -9.89
CA ASP A 198 -14.08 -21.74 -10.61
C ASP A 198 -13.17 -22.99 -10.71
N PHE A 199 -11.88 -22.80 -11.01
CA PHE A 199 -10.90 -23.89 -11.05
C PHE A 199 -10.68 -24.51 -9.67
N ARG A 200 -10.45 -23.69 -8.65
CA ARG A 200 -10.28 -24.16 -7.26
C ARG A 200 -11.50 -24.94 -6.77
N PHE A 201 -12.70 -24.42 -7.03
CA PHE A 201 -13.95 -25.09 -6.70
C PHE A 201 -14.09 -26.42 -7.44
N GLY A 202 -13.69 -26.48 -8.72
CA GLY A 202 -13.62 -27.72 -9.48
C GLY A 202 -12.76 -28.79 -8.80
N LEU A 203 -11.59 -28.42 -8.27
CA LEU A 203 -10.71 -29.35 -7.54
C LEU A 203 -11.30 -29.78 -6.19
N VAL A 204 -11.95 -28.87 -5.46
CA VAL A 204 -12.65 -29.20 -4.20
C VAL A 204 -13.74 -30.24 -4.47
N ARG A 205 -14.52 -30.08 -5.55
CA ARG A 205 -15.54 -31.05 -5.94
C ARG A 205 -14.96 -32.43 -6.24
N ILE A 206 -13.82 -32.50 -6.93
CA ILE A 206 -13.12 -33.77 -7.20
C ILE A 206 -12.74 -34.45 -5.88
N ARG A 207 -12.21 -33.71 -4.90
CA ARG A 207 -11.88 -34.24 -3.58
C ARG A 207 -13.10 -34.77 -2.84
N GLU A 208 -14.19 -34.00 -2.81
CA GLU A 208 -15.45 -34.37 -2.14
C GLU A 208 -16.13 -35.60 -2.75
N ASN A 209 -15.94 -35.84 -4.05
CA ASN A 209 -16.57 -36.94 -4.80
C ASN A 209 -15.55 -38.02 -5.22
N SER A 210 -14.39 -38.09 -4.55
CA SER A 210 -13.27 -38.94 -4.94
C SER A 210 -13.62 -40.43 -4.98
N GLU A 211 -14.42 -40.90 -4.03
CA GLU A 211 -14.90 -42.30 -3.99
C GLU A 211 -15.79 -42.62 -5.19
N SER A 212 -16.75 -41.76 -5.51
CA SER A 212 -17.63 -41.96 -6.68
C SER A 212 -16.85 -41.91 -7.98
N ILE A 213 -15.89 -40.99 -8.12
CA ILE A 213 -15.05 -40.89 -9.33
C ILE A 213 -14.22 -42.16 -9.51
N ALA A 214 -13.64 -42.70 -8.43
CA ALA A 214 -12.84 -43.92 -8.47
C ALA A 214 -13.70 -45.16 -8.74
N PHE A 215 -14.91 -45.24 -8.17
CA PHE A 215 -15.80 -46.39 -8.33
C PHE A 215 -16.42 -46.50 -9.73
N TYR A 216 -16.67 -45.37 -10.40
CA TYR A 216 -17.29 -45.30 -11.73
C TYR A 216 -16.31 -45.04 -12.88
N ASP A 217 -14.99 -45.23 -12.68
CA ASP A 217 -13.93 -44.96 -13.69
C ASP A 217 -14.00 -43.56 -14.33
N GLY A 218 -14.42 -42.55 -13.55
CA GLY A 218 -14.65 -41.18 -14.02
C GLY A 218 -13.39 -40.31 -14.18
N ILE A 219 -12.21 -40.87 -13.97
CA ILE A 219 -10.94 -40.12 -13.83
C ILE A 219 -10.62 -39.30 -15.09
N GLU A 220 -10.70 -39.89 -16.29
CA GLU A 220 -10.40 -39.17 -17.52
C GLU A 220 -11.37 -38.00 -17.78
N GLN A 221 -12.63 -38.16 -17.40
CA GLN A 221 -13.64 -37.11 -17.57
C GLN A 221 -13.33 -35.92 -16.64
N GLU A 222 -12.98 -36.18 -15.39
CA GLU A 222 -12.62 -35.13 -14.43
C GLU A 222 -11.25 -34.49 -14.76
N ASP A 223 -10.27 -35.23 -15.28
CA ASP A 223 -9.01 -34.66 -15.80
C ASP A 223 -9.27 -33.70 -16.96
N ARG A 224 -10.06 -34.11 -17.97
CA ARG A 224 -10.43 -33.23 -19.10
C ARG A 224 -11.15 -31.97 -18.62
N ARG A 225 -12.06 -32.10 -17.65
CA ARG A 225 -12.76 -30.96 -17.05
C ARG A 225 -11.81 -30.01 -16.31
N ALA A 226 -10.91 -30.55 -15.48
CA ALA A 226 -9.94 -29.75 -14.73
C ALA A 226 -9.00 -28.99 -15.68
N ARG A 227 -8.50 -29.65 -16.73
CA ARG A 227 -7.68 -29.01 -17.78
C ARG A 227 -8.45 -27.91 -18.51
N TYR A 228 -9.72 -28.14 -18.83
CA TYR A 228 -10.56 -27.13 -19.47
C TYR A 228 -10.77 -25.89 -18.57
N LEU A 229 -11.01 -26.08 -17.28
CA LEU A 229 -11.11 -24.96 -16.32
C LEU A 229 -9.78 -24.20 -16.21
N PHE A 230 -8.66 -24.93 -16.12
CA PHE A 230 -7.34 -24.32 -16.08
C PHE A 230 -7.00 -23.59 -17.38
N GLN A 231 -7.41 -24.08 -18.55
CA GLN A 231 -7.20 -23.38 -19.81
C GLN A 231 -7.89 -22.01 -19.81
N GLN A 232 -9.11 -21.90 -19.25
CA GLN A 232 -9.80 -20.62 -19.09
C GLN A 232 -9.03 -19.66 -18.16
N VAL A 233 -8.45 -20.18 -17.08
CA VAL A 233 -7.55 -19.43 -16.19
C VAL A 233 -6.34 -18.93 -16.98
N TYR A 234 -5.64 -19.83 -17.68
CA TYR A 234 -4.47 -19.47 -18.47
C TYR A 234 -4.77 -18.37 -19.50
N ASP A 235 -5.89 -18.47 -20.20
CA ASP A 235 -6.27 -17.49 -21.23
C ASP A 235 -6.61 -16.11 -20.63
N ILE A 236 -7.28 -16.05 -19.47
CA ILE A 236 -7.53 -14.76 -18.81
C ILE A 236 -6.24 -14.16 -18.26
N PHE A 237 -5.35 -14.98 -17.67
CA PHE A 237 -4.05 -14.50 -17.19
C PHE A 237 -3.19 -13.98 -18.34
N LYS A 238 -3.16 -14.66 -19.49
CA LYS A 238 -2.45 -14.19 -20.68
C LYS A 238 -2.97 -12.84 -21.17
N ARG A 239 -4.30 -12.63 -21.18
CA ARG A 239 -4.91 -11.33 -21.50
C ARG A 239 -4.54 -10.26 -20.46
N TRP A 240 -4.60 -10.61 -19.17
CA TRP A 240 -4.21 -9.71 -18.09
C TRP A 240 -2.74 -9.29 -18.18
N ILE A 241 -1.81 -10.22 -18.44
CA ILE A 241 -0.38 -9.93 -18.63
C ILE A 241 -0.17 -8.97 -19.80
N ARG A 242 -0.81 -9.22 -20.95
CA ARG A 242 -0.70 -8.33 -22.12
C ARG A 242 -1.13 -6.90 -21.79
N TRP A 243 -2.22 -6.74 -21.04
CA TRP A 243 -2.70 -5.43 -20.65
C TRP A 243 -1.83 -4.77 -19.57
N SER A 244 -1.39 -5.54 -18.57
CA SER A 244 -0.71 -5.00 -17.38
C SER A 244 0.76 -4.75 -17.64
N GLU A 245 1.47 -5.78 -18.06
CA GLU A 245 2.90 -5.77 -18.34
C GLU A 245 3.24 -5.25 -19.74
N GLY A 246 2.31 -5.40 -20.69
CA GLY A 246 2.45 -4.81 -22.02
C GLY A 246 2.03 -3.34 -22.02
N TYR A 247 0.73 -3.09 -22.19
CA TYR A 247 0.24 -1.74 -22.46
C TYR A 247 0.40 -0.77 -21.27
N LEU A 248 -0.09 -1.13 -20.07
CA LEU A 248 -0.08 -0.23 -18.92
C LEU A 248 1.34 0.03 -18.41
N ARG A 249 2.19 -0.99 -18.35
CA ARG A 249 3.59 -0.81 -17.93
C ARG A 249 4.37 0.01 -18.93
N LEU A 250 4.19 -0.20 -20.23
CA LEU A 250 4.81 0.66 -21.25
C LEU A 250 4.36 2.11 -21.11
N PHE A 251 3.06 2.35 -20.94
CA PHE A 251 2.51 3.70 -20.70
C PHE A 251 3.16 4.33 -19.46
N ARG A 252 3.09 3.66 -18.31
CA ARG A 252 3.69 4.16 -17.05
C ARG A 252 5.19 4.40 -17.15
N PHE A 253 5.91 3.57 -17.91
CA PHE A 253 7.35 3.75 -18.11
C PHE A 253 7.64 5.10 -18.77
N GLN A 254 6.99 5.41 -19.90
CA GLN A 254 7.23 6.67 -20.61
C GLN A 254 6.88 7.88 -19.74
N PHE A 255 5.70 7.87 -19.11
CA PHE A 255 5.27 8.94 -18.21
C PHE A 255 6.04 9.00 -16.88
N GLY A 256 6.84 7.97 -16.56
CA GLY A 256 7.75 8.01 -15.41
C GLY A 256 8.97 8.90 -15.64
N TYR A 257 9.44 9.03 -16.89
CA TYR A 257 10.65 9.78 -17.24
C TYR A 257 10.39 11.20 -17.75
N LEU A 258 9.21 11.51 -18.27
CA LEU A 258 8.86 12.86 -18.73
C LEU A 258 9.07 13.97 -17.68
N PRO A 259 8.82 13.75 -16.36
CA PRO A 259 9.13 14.76 -15.34
C PRO A 259 10.59 15.19 -15.27
N TRP A 260 11.52 14.42 -15.84
CA TRP A 260 12.94 14.81 -15.89
C TRP A 260 13.21 15.91 -16.92
N ILE A 261 12.35 16.02 -17.94
CA ILE A 261 12.53 16.94 -19.07
C ILE A 261 11.63 18.17 -18.95
N ILE A 262 10.44 18.02 -18.34
CA ILE A 262 9.47 19.11 -18.20
C ILE A 262 10.09 20.37 -17.57
N PRO A 263 10.86 20.31 -16.46
CA PRO A 263 11.49 21.50 -15.89
C PRO A 263 12.41 22.21 -16.88
N SER A 264 13.21 21.48 -17.65
CA SER A 264 14.12 22.05 -18.65
C SER A 264 13.39 22.71 -19.82
N ILE A 265 12.23 22.18 -20.23
CA ILE A 265 11.41 22.80 -21.29
C ILE A 265 10.73 24.08 -20.79
N VAL A 266 10.25 24.06 -19.54
CA VAL A 266 9.50 25.20 -18.97
C VAL A 266 10.41 26.34 -18.51
N LEU A 267 11.60 26.01 -18.00
CA LEU A 267 12.58 26.98 -17.50
C LEU A 267 13.72 27.29 -18.48
N GLY A 268 13.84 26.51 -19.55
CA GLY A 268 14.86 26.71 -20.58
C GLY A 268 14.67 28.02 -21.35
N PRO A 269 15.74 28.53 -21.99
CA PRO A 269 15.69 29.72 -22.82
C PRO A 269 14.81 29.57 -24.07
#